data_AF-A0A953XDF6-F1
#
_entry.id   AF-A0A953XDF6-F1
#
_cell.length_a   1.000
_cell.length_b   1.000
_cell.length_c   1.000
_cell.angle_alpha   90.00
_cell.angle_beta   90.00
_cell.angle_gamma   90.00
#
_symmetry.space_group_name_H-M   'P 1'
#
loop_
_entity.id
_entity.type
_entity.pdbx_description
1 polymer ?
#
loop_
_entity_poly.entity_id
_entity_poly.type
_entity_poly.pdbx_seq_one_letter_code
_entity_poly.pdbx_strand_id
1 'polypeptide(L)'
;MRAFCAIATFAVLAVWGGAPAIAGETEVTVATAWHGYFTWDGETEHQYYEVNILDVSEPDSDGWSDFFGVARNYTLGNTRPTYVDLEGFIDQAGRLEIYESLADPDVGPTEYDTDGYYVGRLTDDGCRITARWMSTTGGREPVGQGDLLLQAIDPSHCPPLPIRD
;
A
#
# COMPACT_ATOMS: atom_id res chain seq x y z
N MET A 1 79.48 -22.81 12.96
CA MET A 1 78.21 -23.22 12.33
C MET A 1 77.08 -22.55 13.10
N ARG A 2 76.35 -21.64 12.47
CA ARG A 2 75.17 -20.98 13.06
C ARG A 2 73.94 -21.52 12.33
N ALA A 3 73.01 -22.11 13.08
CA ALA A 3 71.73 -22.56 12.57
C ALA A 3 70.82 -21.33 12.40
N PHE A 4 70.35 -21.10 11.17
CA PHE A 4 69.26 -20.17 10.89
C PHE A 4 67.96 -20.97 10.86
N CYS A 5 67.07 -20.68 11.81
CA CYS A 5 65.71 -21.20 11.82
C CYS A 5 64.86 -20.23 11.00
N ALA A 6 64.45 -20.62 9.80
CA ALA A 6 63.52 -19.86 8.97
C ALA A 6 62.09 -20.29 9.33
N ILE A 7 61.33 -19.40 9.99
CA ILE A 7 59.89 -19.57 10.17
C ILE A 7 59.23 -19.16 8.86
N ALA A 8 58.67 -20.12 8.14
CA ALA A 8 57.80 -19.86 7.00
C ALA A 8 56.44 -19.38 7.50
N THR A 9 56.19 -18.08 7.45
CA THR A 9 54.86 -17.51 7.70
C THR A 9 53.98 -17.80 6.49
N PHE A 10 53.03 -18.73 6.62
CA PHE A 10 51.94 -18.87 5.67
C PHE A 10 51.04 -17.63 5.77
N ALA A 11 51.14 -16.74 4.77
CA ALA A 11 50.13 -15.74 4.54
C ALA A 11 48.86 -16.45 4.08
N VAL A 12 47.91 -16.64 5.00
CA VAL A 12 46.53 -17.00 4.64
C VAL A 12 45.94 -15.78 3.95
N LEU A 13 45.90 -15.81 2.62
CA LEU A 13 45.03 -14.95 1.82
C LEU A 13 43.59 -15.28 2.23
N ALA A 14 43.07 -14.54 3.19
CA ALA A 14 41.63 -14.40 3.38
C ALA A 14 41.10 -13.69 2.12
N VAL A 15 40.74 -14.49 1.12
CA VAL A 15 39.89 -14.04 0.03
C VAL A 15 38.56 -13.70 0.68
N TRP A 16 38.36 -12.42 0.98
CA TRP A 16 37.05 -11.84 1.22
C TRP A 16 36.26 -12.00 -0.09
N GLY A 17 35.72 -13.20 -0.30
CA GLY A 17 34.56 -13.38 -1.14
C GLY A 17 33.44 -12.64 -0.43
N GLY A 18 33.30 -11.35 -0.73
CA GLY A 18 32.04 -10.66 -0.54
C GLY A 18 31.04 -11.43 -1.37
N ALA A 19 30.30 -12.34 -0.73
CA ALA A 19 29.01 -12.71 -1.24
C ALA A 19 28.29 -11.38 -1.50
N PRO A 20 27.76 -11.12 -2.71
CA PRO A 20 26.89 -9.98 -2.86
C PRO A 20 25.84 -10.10 -1.77
N ALA A 21 25.68 -9.06 -0.96
CA ALA A 21 24.49 -8.92 -0.16
C ALA A 21 23.35 -9.05 -1.17
N ILE A 22 22.65 -10.18 -1.16
CA ILE A 22 21.35 -10.28 -1.80
C ILE A 22 20.58 -9.17 -1.11
N ALA A 23 20.29 -8.09 -1.83
CA ALA A 23 19.40 -7.05 -1.36
C ALA A 23 18.15 -7.81 -0.92
N GLY A 24 17.91 -7.90 0.38
CA GLY A 24 16.67 -8.45 0.89
C GLY A 24 15.58 -7.67 0.21
N GLU A 25 14.69 -8.37 -0.49
CA GLU A 25 13.52 -7.77 -1.13
C GLU A 25 12.85 -6.93 -0.05
N THR A 26 12.82 -5.61 -0.28
CA THR A 26 12.35 -4.69 0.74
C THR A 26 10.84 -4.83 0.72
N GLU A 27 10.29 -5.49 1.72
CA GLU A 27 8.86 -5.70 1.90
C GLU A 27 8.15 -4.34 1.82
N VAL A 28 7.21 -4.20 0.89
CA VAL A 28 6.37 -3.01 0.80
C VAL A 28 5.45 -3.05 2.01
N THR A 29 5.82 -2.30 3.04
CA THR A 29 4.95 -2.10 4.19
C THR A 29 4.03 -0.92 3.88
N VAL A 30 2.78 -1.00 4.31
CA VAL A 30 1.80 0.09 4.18
C VAL A 30 1.38 0.47 5.60
N ALA A 31 1.18 1.76 5.88
CA ALA A 31 0.66 2.16 7.18
C ALA A 31 -0.68 1.43 7.44
N THR A 32 -0.92 0.99 8.67
CA THR A 32 -2.08 0.15 8.98
C THR A 32 -3.35 0.96 9.23
N ALA A 33 -3.25 2.27 9.43
CA ALA A 33 -4.40 3.12 9.73
C ALA A 33 -4.31 4.47 9.00
N TRP A 34 -5.42 4.85 8.37
CA TRP A 34 -5.52 6.04 7.54
C TRP A 34 -6.77 6.86 7.87
N HIS A 35 -6.69 8.14 7.57
CA HIS A 35 -7.86 9.02 7.55
C HIS A 35 -7.83 9.92 6.32
N GLY A 36 -8.98 10.42 5.91
CA GLY A 36 -9.02 11.33 4.78
C GLY A 36 -10.41 11.56 4.27
N TYR A 37 -10.53 11.85 2.99
CA TYR A 37 -11.81 12.11 2.38
C TYR A 37 -11.80 11.81 0.89
N PHE A 38 -13.00 11.54 0.40
CA PHE A 38 -13.36 11.49 -0.99
C PHE A 38 -14.21 12.72 -1.34
N THR A 39 -14.00 13.27 -2.53
CA THR A 39 -14.79 14.38 -3.08
C THR A 39 -15.17 14.08 -4.51
N TRP A 40 -16.46 14.16 -4.82
CA TRP A 40 -16.93 14.10 -6.20
C TRP A 40 -16.51 15.36 -6.96
N ASP A 41 -16.14 15.20 -8.24
CA ASP A 41 -15.82 16.31 -9.13
C ASP A 41 -16.97 17.32 -9.18
N GLY A 42 -16.66 18.59 -8.91
CA GLY A 42 -17.66 19.67 -8.91
C GLY A 42 -18.48 19.78 -7.61
N GLU A 43 -18.33 18.85 -6.68
CA GLU A 43 -18.94 18.93 -5.35
C GLU A 43 -17.99 19.58 -4.33
N THR A 44 -18.58 20.12 -3.27
CA THR A 44 -17.82 20.66 -2.12
C THR A 44 -17.99 19.80 -0.87
N GLU A 45 -18.91 18.85 -0.91
CA GLU A 45 -19.16 17.94 0.17
C GLU A 45 -18.10 16.83 0.18
N HIS A 46 -17.59 16.57 1.38
CA HIS A 46 -16.60 15.53 1.61
C HIS A 46 -17.26 14.32 2.27
N GLN A 47 -17.00 13.14 1.71
CA GLN A 47 -17.19 11.89 2.41
C GLN A 47 -15.87 11.54 3.10
N TYR A 48 -15.85 11.59 4.42
CA TYR A 48 -14.68 11.28 5.24
C TYR A 48 -14.50 9.79 5.38
N TYR A 49 -13.25 9.34 5.39
CA TYR A 49 -12.86 7.95 5.54
C TYR A 49 -11.95 7.78 6.75
N GLU A 50 -12.20 6.71 7.50
CA GLU A 50 -11.32 6.15 8.53
C GLU A 50 -11.05 4.69 8.12
N VAL A 51 -9.82 4.38 7.73
CA VAL A 51 -9.44 3.08 7.13
C VAL A 51 -8.48 2.36 8.07
N ASN A 52 -8.68 1.05 8.23
CA ASN A 52 -7.71 0.16 8.86
C ASN A 52 -7.38 -0.98 7.90
N ILE A 53 -6.11 -1.08 7.54
CA ILE A 53 -5.56 -2.22 6.80
C ILE A 53 -5.25 -3.31 7.82
N LEU A 54 -5.85 -4.48 7.61
CA LEU A 54 -5.80 -5.61 8.53
C LEU A 54 -4.69 -6.59 8.13
N ASP A 55 -4.49 -6.75 6.82
CA ASP A 55 -3.53 -7.69 6.26
C ASP A 55 -2.94 -7.16 4.95
N VAL A 56 -1.67 -7.49 4.70
CA VAL A 56 -0.96 -7.22 3.46
C VAL A 56 -0.19 -8.48 3.10
N SER A 57 -0.42 -9.04 1.92
CA SER A 57 0.27 -10.24 1.48
C SER A 57 1.70 -9.94 1.01
N GLU A 58 2.55 -10.96 1.05
CA GLU A 58 3.87 -10.89 0.41
C GLU A 58 3.70 -10.62 -1.09
N PRO A 59 4.62 -9.86 -1.73
CA PRO A 59 4.55 -9.58 -3.15
C PRO A 59 4.53 -10.84 -4.01
N ASP A 60 3.69 -10.84 -5.04
CA ASP A 60 3.62 -11.89 -6.06
C ASP A 60 4.79 -11.82 -7.07
N SER A 61 4.75 -12.69 -8.09
CA SER A 61 5.80 -12.71 -9.14
C SER A 61 5.86 -11.45 -10.00
N ASP A 62 4.79 -10.66 -10.03
CA ASP A 62 4.70 -9.39 -10.75
C ASP A 62 5.01 -8.18 -9.85
N GLY A 63 5.31 -8.43 -8.56
CA GLY A 63 5.70 -7.43 -7.58
C GLY A 63 4.52 -6.68 -6.96
N TRP A 64 3.32 -7.27 -7.01
CA TRP A 64 2.11 -6.74 -6.37
C TRP A 64 1.84 -7.46 -5.05
N SER A 65 1.48 -6.68 -4.03
CA SER A 65 0.93 -7.17 -2.77
C SER A 65 -0.56 -6.87 -2.72
N ASP A 66 -1.34 -7.87 -2.31
CA ASP A 66 -2.75 -7.69 -1.98
C ASP A 66 -2.85 -7.10 -0.57
N PHE A 67 -3.89 -6.33 -0.30
CA PHE A 67 -4.22 -5.90 1.05
C PHE A 67 -5.71 -5.99 1.32
N PHE A 68 -6.05 -6.33 2.54
CA PHE A 68 -7.41 -6.36 3.05
C PHE A 68 -7.58 -5.38 4.19
N GLY A 69 -8.69 -4.66 4.21
CA GLY A 69 -8.98 -3.66 5.22
C GLY A 69 -10.46 -3.47 5.46
N VAL A 70 -10.76 -2.61 6.41
CA VAL A 70 -12.11 -2.12 6.69
C VAL A 70 -12.08 -0.61 6.75
N ALA A 71 -13.13 0.03 6.26
CA ALA A 71 -13.29 1.46 6.37
C ALA A 71 -14.65 1.85 6.91
N ARG A 72 -14.65 2.97 7.60
CA ARG A 72 -15.83 3.70 8.01
C ARG A 72 -15.88 4.99 7.19
N ASN A 73 -16.95 5.17 6.41
CA ASN A 73 -17.17 6.41 5.67
C ASN A 73 -18.39 7.18 6.19
N TYR A 74 -18.31 8.51 6.17
CA TYR A 74 -19.39 9.38 6.65
C TYR A 74 -19.29 10.80 6.09
N THR A 75 -20.42 11.49 6.05
CA THR A 75 -20.49 12.92 5.71
C THR A 75 -20.73 13.74 6.96
N LEU A 76 -20.20 14.97 7.05
CA LEU A 76 -20.46 15.84 8.20
C LEU A 76 -21.96 16.13 8.34
N GLY A 77 -22.51 15.91 9.53
CA GLY A 77 -23.94 16.04 9.79
C GLY A 77 -24.77 14.77 9.54
N ASN A 78 -24.19 13.74 8.93
CA ASN A 78 -24.79 12.41 8.89
C ASN A 78 -24.54 11.69 10.24
N THR A 79 -25.61 11.14 10.83
CA THR A 79 -25.53 10.42 12.12
C THR A 79 -25.27 8.92 11.97
N ARG A 80 -25.30 8.40 10.74
CA ARG A 80 -25.10 6.97 10.45
C ARG A 80 -23.95 6.80 9.46
N PRO A 81 -22.77 6.37 9.92
CA PRO A 81 -21.68 6.03 9.02
C PRO A 81 -22.01 4.75 8.25
N THR A 82 -21.42 4.60 7.07
CA THR A 82 -21.40 3.33 6.33
C THR A 82 -20.08 2.63 6.63
N TYR A 83 -20.13 1.31 6.76
CA TYR A 83 -18.95 0.47 6.88
C TYR A 83 -18.76 -0.30 5.58
N VAL A 84 -17.52 -0.34 5.10
CA VAL A 84 -17.14 -1.03 3.87
C VAL A 84 -15.93 -1.91 4.12
N ASP A 85 -15.90 -3.06 3.47
CA ASP A 85 -14.71 -3.89 3.38
C ASP A 85 -13.87 -3.39 2.20
N LEU A 86 -12.55 -3.42 2.36
CA LEU A 86 -11.59 -3.00 1.35
C LEU A 86 -10.77 -4.20 0.90
N GLU A 87 -10.67 -4.38 -0.40
CA GLU A 87 -9.61 -5.15 -1.05
C GLU A 87 -8.80 -4.21 -1.92
N GLY A 88 -7.49 -4.38 -1.95
CA GLY A 88 -6.67 -3.60 -2.87
C GLY A 88 -5.36 -4.26 -3.18
N PHE A 89 -4.65 -3.63 -4.12
CA PHE A 89 -3.41 -4.12 -4.68
C PHE A 89 -2.42 -2.96 -4.63
N ILE A 90 -1.17 -3.21 -4.24
CA ILE A 90 -0.09 -2.21 -4.26
C ILE A 90 1.19 -2.82 -4.82
N ASP A 91 1.82 -2.12 -5.76
CA ASP A 91 3.12 -2.54 -6.29
C ASP A 91 4.29 -1.85 -5.56
N GLN A 92 5.51 -2.32 -5.85
CA GLN A 92 6.73 -1.73 -5.30
C GLN A 92 7.00 -0.27 -5.71
N ALA A 93 6.30 0.24 -6.72
CA ALA A 93 6.36 1.64 -7.12
C ALA A 93 5.26 2.49 -6.43
N GLY A 94 4.50 1.91 -5.50
CA GLY A 94 3.41 2.55 -4.79
C GLY A 94 2.16 2.75 -5.64
N ARG A 95 2.06 2.18 -6.84
CA ARG A 95 0.80 2.18 -7.61
C ARG A 95 -0.19 1.29 -6.89
N LEU A 96 -1.44 1.74 -6.79
CA LEU A 96 -2.46 0.98 -6.09
C LEU A 96 -3.83 1.02 -6.74
N GLU A 97 -4.59 -0.02 -6.45
CA GLU A 97 -6.00 -0.18 -6.79
C GLU A 97 -6.78 -0.53 -5.51
N ILE A 98 -7.96 0.07 -5.29
CA ILE A 98 -8.79 -0.16 -4.09
C ILE A 98 -10.24 -0.41 -4.50
N TYR A 99 -10.82 -1.50 -4.00
CA TYR A 99 -12.20 -1.93 -4.21
C TYR A 99 -12.95 -1.87 -2.88
N GLU A 100 -14.21 -1.41 -2.91
CA GLU A 100 -15.04 -1.24 -1.71
C GLU A 100 -16.31 -2.08 -1.79
N SER A 101 -16.50 -3.08 -0.94
CA SER A 101 -17.80 -3.74 -0.82
C SER A 101 -18.52 -3.28 0.44
N LEU A 102 -19.86 -3.25 0.42
CA LEU A 102 -20.62 -2.98 1.64
C LEU A 102 -20.35 -4.09 2.65
N ALA A 103 -19.89 -3.71 3.84
CA ALA A 103 -19.71 -4.64 4.94
C ALA A 103 -21.10 -4.98 5.50
N ASP A 104 -21.78 -5.95 4.89
CA ASP A 104 -23.02 -6.51 5.39
C ASP A 104 -22.72 -7.75 6.27
N PRO A 105 -22.88 -7.63 7.61
CA PRO A 105 -22.60 -8.74 8.51
C PRO A 105 -23.52 -9.95 8.31
N ASP A 106 -24.65 -9.79 7.62
CA ASP A 106 -25.63 -10.86 7.40
C ASP A 106 -25.40 -11.64 6.10
N VAL A 107 -24.63 -11.09 5.15
CA VAL A 107 -24.45 -11.66 3.79
C VAL A 107 -23.07 -12.31 3.61
N GLY A 108 -22.12 -12.07 4.54
CA GLY A 108 -20.73 -12.48 4.39
C GLY A 108 -20.00 -11.65 3.33
N PRO A 109 -18.70 -11.88 3.06
CA PRO A 109 -18.00 -11.18 2.00
C PRO A 109 -18.72 -11.49 0.68
N THR A 110 -19.41 -10.49 0.14
CA THR A 110 -19.97 -10.56 -1.20
C THR A 110 -18.82 -10.46 -2.20
N GLU A 111 -18.95 -11.05 -3.38
CA GLU A 111 -18.07 -10.71 -4.49
C GLU A 111 -18.05 -9.17 -4.58
N TYR A 112 -16.86 -8.56 -4.71
CA TYR A 112 -16.68 -7.11 -4.79
C TYR A 112 -17.30 -6.57 -6.10
N ASP A 113 -18.62 -6.65 -6.20
CA ASP A 113 -19.44 -6.19 -7.31
C ASP A 113 -19.76 -4.72 -7.05
N THR A 114 -18.73 -3.93 -7.31
CA THR A 114 -18.73 -2.48 -7.11
C THR A 114 -18.94 -1.82 -8.46
N ASP A 115 -19.65 -0.70 -8.47
CA ASP A 115 -19.82 0.13 -9.67
C ASP A 115 -18.53 0.87 -10.06
N GLY A 116 -17.49 0.79 -9.23
CA GLY A 116 -16.18 1.38 -9.46
C GLY A 116 -15.12 1.00 -8.43
N TYR A 117 -13.90 1.46 -8.67
CA TYR A 117 -12.72 1.22 -7.83
C TYR A 117 -11.82 2.46 -7.86
N TYR A 118 -10.91 2.61 -6.91
CA TYR A 118 -9.95 3.69 -6.88
C TYR A 118 -8.64 3.27 -7.52
N VAL A 119 -8.08 4.10 -8.38
CA VAL A 119 -6.74 3.92 -8.94
C VAL A 119 -5.87 5.09 -8.53
N GLY A 120 -4.71 4.81 -7.96
CA GLY A 120 -3.90 5.85 -7.35
C GLY A 120 -2.46 5.48 -7.10
N ARG A 121 -1.86 6.26 -6.20
CA ARG A 121 -0.50 6.06 -5.72
C ARG A 121 -0.37 6.37 -4.24
N LEU A 122 0.49 5.61 -3.59
CA LEU A 122 1.16 5.94 -2.35
C LEU A 122 2.29 6.94 -2.66
N THR A 123 2.42 7.99 -1.86
CA THR A 123 3.53 8.95 -1.99
C THR A 123 4.86 8.32 -1.61
N ASP A 124 5.97 8.90 -2.09
CA ASP A 124 7.33 8.39 -1.85
C ASP A 124 7.69 8.28 -0.36
N ASP A 125 7.11 9.15 0.47
CA ASP A 125 7.25 9.13 1.93
C ASP A 125 6.39 8.06 2.61
N GLY A 126 5.62 7.27 1.85
CA GLY A 126 4.75 6.20 2.35
C GLY A 126 3.56 6.70 3.17
N CYS A 127 3.31 8.01 3.22
CA CYS A 127 2.38 8.60 4.18
C CYS A 127 1.05 9.07 3.61
N ARG A 128 0.89 9.14 2.29
CA ARG A 128 -0.35 9.61 1.67
C ARG A 128 -0.74 8.72 0.50
N ILE A 129 -2.03 8.48 0.38
CA ILE A 129 -2.62 7.89 -0.80
C ILE A 129 -3.41 8.97 -1.53
N THR A 130 -3.13 9.11 -2.82
CA THR A 130 -3.95 9.91 -3.74
C THR A 130 -4.48 8.99 -4.82
N ALA A 131 -5.79 8.87 -4.93
CA ALA A 131 -6.43 7.98 -5.89
C ALA A 131 -7.65 8.64 -6.53
N ARG A 132 -8.01 8.21 -7.73
CA ARG A 132 -9.19 8.67 -8.46
C ARG A 132 -10.17 7.51 -8.59
N TRP A 133 -11.45 7.78 -8.39
CA TRP A 133 -12.50 6.78 -8.60
C TRP A 133 -12.73 6.52 -10.09
N MET A 134 -12.89 5.25 -10.43
CA MET A 134 -13.01 4.72 -11.79
C MET A 134 -14.21 3.76 -11.87
N SER A 135 -15.13 4.01 -12.81
CA SER A 135 -16.32 3.15 -13.02
C SER A 135 -15.98 1.80 -13.65
N THR A 136 -16.60 0.71 -13.16
CA THR A 136 -16.51 -0.65 -13.74
C THR A 136 -17.58 -0.91 -14.81
N THR A 137 -18.67 -0.12 -14.85
CA THR A 137 -19.73 -0.30 -15.84
C THR A 137 -19.37 0.31 -17.21
N GLY A 138 -19.47 -0.51 -18.26
CA GLY A 138 -19.01 -0.22 -19.62
C GLY A 138 -19.82 0.85 -20.35
N GLY A 139 -19.28 2.05 -20.40
CA GLY A 139 -19.64 3.14 -21.29
C GLY A 139 -18.45 4.09 -21.41
N ARG A 140 -18.26 4.75 -22.56
CA ARG A 140 -17.05 5.54 -22.90
C ARG A 140 -16.76 6.77 -22.03
N GLU A 141 -17.52 7.00 -20.96
CA GLU A 141 -17.28 8.08 -20.00
C GLU A 141 -17.53 7.56 -18.57
N PRO A 142 -16.64 7.83 -17.61
CA PRO A 142 -16.88 7.51 -16.21
C PRO A 142 -18.16 8.21 -15.72
N VAL A 143 -19.09 7.45 -15.13
CA VAL A 143 -20.42 7.94 -14.70
C VAL A 143 -20.33 8.90 -13.51
N GLY A 144 -19.19 8.91 -12.83
CA GLY A 144 -18.75 9.93 -11.88
C GLY A 144 -17.23 9.95 -11.86
N GLN A 145 -16.64 11.09 -11.51
CA GLN A 145 -15.21 11.19 -11.22
C GLN A 145 -15.08 11.84 -9.85
N GLY A 146 -14.12 11.38 -9.05
CA GLY A 146 -13.85 11.98 -7.76
C GLY A 146 -12.48 11.57 -7.25
N ASP A 147 -11.97 12.35 -6.32
CA ASP A 147 -10.62 12.20 -5.79
C ASP A 147 -10.68 11.75 -4.33
N LEU A 148 -9.94 10.68 -4.04
CA LEU A 148 -9.67 10.15 -2.71
C LEU A 148 -8.28 10.64 -2.26
N LEU A 149 -8.25 11.30 -1.10
CA LEU A 149 -7.03 11.64 -0.40
C LEU A 149 -7.06 10.98 0.97
N LEU A 150 -6.08 10.12 1.24
CA LEU A 150 -5.84 9.53 2.56
C LEU A 150 -4.45 9.91 3.08
N GLN A 151 -4.34 10.02 4.39
CA GLN A 151 -3.14 10.31 5.14
C GLN A 151 -2.98 9.24 6.23
N ALA A 152 -1.77 8.74 6.44
CA ALA A 152 -1.48 7.82 7.53
C ALA A 152 -1.74 8.54 8.88
N ILE A 153 -2.43 7.88 9.80
CA ILE A 153 -2.76 8.44 11.13
C ILE A 153 -1.48 8.62 11.97
N ASP A 154 -0.55 7.68 11.84
CA ASP A 154 0.76 7.75 12.47
C ASP A 154 1.87 7.82 11.40
N PRO A 155 2.37 9.03 11.09
CA PRO A 155 3.41 9.21 10.09
C PRO A 155 4.73 8.52 10.43
N SER A 156 4.96 8.16 11.70
CA SER A 156 6.17 7.44 12.11
C SER A 156 6.16 5.96 11.69
N HIS A 157 4.99 5.45 11.29
CA HIS A 157 4.82 4.11 10.72
C HIS A 157 4.65 4.12 9.19
N CYS A 158 5.03 5.22 8.52
CA CYS A 158 5.17 5.23 7.08
C CYS A 158 6.54 4.69 6.69
N PRO A 159 6.63 3.52 6.07
CA PRO A 159 7.88 3.07 5.50
C PRO A 159 8.16 3.89 4.22
N PRO A 160 9.38 4.41 4.04
CA PRO A 160 9.72 5.05 2.79
C PRO A 160 9.63 4.02 1.66
N LEU A 161 9.08 4.42 0.52
CA LEU A 161 9.15 3.58 -0.67
C LEU A 161 10.61 3.42 -1.10
N PRO A 162 10.99 2.27 -1.69
CA PRO A 162 12.35 2.08 -2.20
C PRO A 162 12.74 3.24 -3.13
N ILE A 163 13.76 4.01 -2.72
CA ILE A 163 14.27 5.13 -3.52
C ILE A 163 14.82 4.54 -4.83
N ARG A 164 14.30 5.00 -5.97
CA ARG A 164 14.85 4.64 -7.27
C ARG A 164 16.01 5.58 -7.61
N ASP A 165 17.17 4.99 -7.89
CA ASP A 165 18.29 5.64 -8.60
C ASP A 165 17.98 5.78 -10.10
#